data_AF-A0A953ACA7-F1
#
_entry.id   AF-A0A953ACA7-F1
#
_cell.length_a   1.000
_cell.length_b   1.000
_cell.length_c   1.000
_cell.angle_alpha   90.00
_cell.angle_beta   90.00
_cell.angle_gamma   90.00
#
_symmetry.space_group_name_H-M   'P 1'
#
loop_
_entity.id
_entity.type
_entity.pdbx_description
1 polymer ?
#
loop_
_entity_poly.entity_id
_entity_poly.type
_entity_poly.pdbx_seq_one_letter_code
_entity_poly.pdbx_strand_id
1 'polypeptide(L)'
;YNGRLYALFYKAANKGTIWYNPTQLQAIGGTIPKTWDDLIKLSDMIASKGKYPWSMGVESGSASGWPAADWVDEIFLLQSGPDLYDQWVNHKIPWTHSSVKQAFQTFAQIVTGKHYINGAPQAILATNFQDASYAPFKNPPEAYLYYLGDFTAGFITAQFKNAQPGKDFNFFPFPTINAQYQGAVTGGADVIVALKDNNGVRELVKYLETAQAQEIWVKRGGFTSPSKAVSLSSYPNDVARASAQMLTSATIFRFGADDLMPPAMETAYWKAMLDFIKDPTKLDSILSSLEATAQQAYASS
;
A
#
# COMPACT_ATOMS: atom_id res chain seq x y z
N TYR A 1 -13.87 14.76 14.26
CA TYR A 1 -13.35 16.14 14.36
C TYR A 1 -13.92 16.80 15.61
N ASN A 2 -13.09 17.39 16.47
CA ASN A 2 -13.50 18.04 17.74
C ASN A 2 -14.50 17.24 18.59
N GLY A 3 -14.22 15.95 18.81
CA GLY A 3 -15.06 15.06 19.61
C GLY A 3 -16.39 14.64 18.98
N ARG A 4 -16.67 15.06 17.73
CA ARG A 4 -17.87 14.65 16.98
C ARG A 4 -17.52 13.61 15.90
N LEU A 5 -18.38 12.60 15.79
CA LEU A 5 -18.37 11.59 14.73
C LEU A 5 -18.99 12.19 13.46
N TYR A 6 -18.26 12.16 12.35
CA TYR A 6 -18.71 12.69 11.05
C TYR A 6 -18.84 11.62 9.97
N ALA A 7 -18.21 10.47 10.18
CA ALA A 7 -18.19 9.39 9.21
C ALA A 7 -18.05 8.04 9.93
N LEU A 8 -18.60 7.01 9.31
CA LEU A 8 -18.41 5.62 9.72
C LEU A 8 -17.28 5.00 8.88
N PHE A 9 -16.21 4.54 9.51
CA PHE A 9 -15.22 3.69 8.85
C PHE A 9 -15.87 2.35 8.50
N TYR A 10 -15.97 2.05 7.21
CA TYR A 10 -16.73 0.90 6.75
C TYR A 10 -15.84 -0.19 6.15
N LYS A 11 -14.87 0.19 5.32
CA LYS A 11 -13.83 -0.70 4.81
C LYS A 11 -12.48 -0.18 5.25
N ALA A 12 -11.58 -1.08 5.62
CA ALA A 12 -10.17 -0.80 5.77
C ALA A 12 -9.38 -1.46 4.65
N ALA A 13 -8.20 -0.93 4.35
CA ALA A 13 -7.21 -1.53 3.46
C ALA A 13 -5.91 -1.73 4.25
N ASN A 14 -5.38 -2.95 4.23
CA ASN A 14 -4.02 -3.24 4.69
C ASN A 14 -3.07 -2.90 3.53
N LYS A 15 -2.27 -1.85 3.65
CA LYS A 15 -1.35 -1.41 2.58
C LYS A 15 0.03 -2.08 2.66
N GLY A 16 0.39 -2.68 3.80
CA GLY A 16 1.67 -3.36 4.02
C GLY A 16 1.81 -4.77 3.41
N THR A 17 1.30 -5.02 2.20
CA THR A 17 1.27 -6.37 1.60
C THR A 17 2.06 -6.50 0.30
N ILE A 18 2.82 -7.59 0.16
CA ILE A 18 3.55 -7.96 -1.06
C ILE A 18 2.99 -9.28 -1.60
N TRP A 19 2.39 -9.20 -2.79
CA TRP A 19 1.67 -10.26 -3.48
C TRP A 19 2.59 -11.07 -4.40
N TYR A 20 2.39 -12.38 -4.43
CA TYR A 20 3.19 -13.31 -5.22
C TYR A 20 2.40 -14.59 -5.53
N ASN A 21 2.84 -15.34 -6.54
CA ASN A 21 2.35 -16.70 -6.79
C ASN A 21 3.26 -17.72 -6.07
N PRO A 22 2.77 -18.46 -5.05
CA PRO A 22 3.58 -19.43 -4.31
C PRO A 22 4.25 -20.49 -5.17
N THR A 23 3.52 -21.05 -6.13
CA THR A 23 4.03 -22.10 -7.02
C THR A 23 5.16 -21.56 -7.91
N GLN A 24 4.99 -20.37 -8.50
CA GLN A 24 5.99 -19.75 -9.36
C GLN A 24 7.25 -19.35 -8.59
N LEU A 25 7.09 -18.76 -7.39
CA LEU A 25 8.22 -18.37 -6.55
C LEU A 25 9.01 -19.61 -6.06
N GLN A 26 8.32 -20.68 -5.67
CA GLN A 26 8.96 -21.94 -5.28
C GLN A 26 9.71 -22.59 -6.44
N ALA A 27 9.15 -22.56 -7.66
CA ALA A 27 9.76 -23.14 -8.85
C ALA A 27 11.12 -22.52 -9.21
N ILE A 28 11.40 -21.30 -8.74
CA ILE A 28 12.71 -20.66 -8.89
C ILE A 28 13.58 -20.71 -7.62
N GLY A 29 13.16 -21.45 -6.59
CA GLY A 29 13.85 -21.56 -5.31
C GLY A 29 13.75 -20.30 -4.43
N GLY A 30 12.77 -19.44 -4.67
CA GLY A 30 12.50 -18.28 -3.83
C GLY A 30 11.93 -18.67 -2.48
N THR A 31 12.28 -17.89 -1.45
CA THR A 31 11.72 -18.00 -0.10
C THR A 31 11.16 -16.65 0.32
N ILE A 32 10.23 -16.65 1.28
CA ILE A 32 9.59 -15.42 1.74
C ILE A 32 10.58 -14.58 2.56
N PRO A 33 10.90 -13.35 2.14
CA PRO A 33 11.85 -12.51 2.83
C PRO A 33 11.22 -11.95 4.11
N LYS A 34 12.02 -11.88 5.19
CA LYS A 34 11.58 -11.34 6.49
C LYS A 34 12.09 -9.94 6.76
N THR A 35 13.24 -9.60 6.17
CA THR A 35 13.88 -8.30 6.28
C THR A 35 14.01 -7.63 4.91
N TRP A 36 14.21 -6.33 4.90
CA TRP A 36 14.49 -5.59 3.67
C TRP A 36 15.71 -6.15 2.92
N ASP A 37 16.77 -6.49 3.64
CA ASP A 37 17.96 -7.11 3.04
C ASP A 37 17.65 -8.47 2.40
N ASP A 38 16.77 -9.28 3.00
CA ASP A 38 16.32 -10.54 2.38
C ASP A 38 15.47 -10.28 1.13
N LEU A 39 14.69 -9.21 1.11
CA LEU A 39 13.89 -8.81 -0.05
C LEU A 39 14.78 -8.39 -1.22
N ILE A 40 15.83 -7.62 -0.95
CA ILE A 40 16.83 -7.23 -1.94
C ILE A 40 17.58 -8.47 -2.45
N LYS A 41 18.03 -9.39 -1.57
CA LYS A 41 18.67 -10.65 -1.98
C LYS A 41 17.75 -11.53 -2.85
N LEU A 42 16.47 -11.62 -2.49
CA LEU A 42 15.48 -12.32 -3.31
C LEU A 42 15.36 -11.66 -4.69
N SER A 43 15.31 -10.32 -4.72
CA SER A 43 15.20 -9.55 -5.96
C SER A 43 16.41 -9.76 -6.86
N ASP A 44 17.62 -9.70 -6.30
CA ASP A 44 18.88 -9.96 -6.99
C ASP A 44 18.95 -11.39 -7.55
N MET A 45 18.52 -12.38 -6.77
CA MET A 45 18.48 -13.78 -7.22
C MET A 45 17.53 -13.98 -8.42
N ILE A 46 16.36 -13.32 -8.41
CA ILE A 46 15.42 -13.37 -9.53
C ILE A 46 16.04 -12.69 -10.75
N ALA A 47 16.60 -11.50 -10.57
CA ALA A 47 17.27 -10.73 -11.63
C ALA A 47 18.45 -11.49 -12.25
N SER A 48 19.27 -12.17 -11.45
CA SER A 48 20.43 -12.95 -11.94
C SER A 48 20.01 -14.15 -12.80
N LYS A 49 18.75 -14.58 -12.73
CA LYS A 49 18.18 -15.63 -13.60
C LYS A 49 17.56 -15.07 -14.88
N GLY A 50 17.77 -13.78 -15.17
CA GLY A 50 17.21 -13.10 -16.34
C GLY A 50 15.71 -12.80 -16.22
N LYS A 51 15.14 -12.92 -15.00
CA LYS A 51 13.72 -12.70 -14.72
C LYS A 51 13.53 -11.38 -13.96
N TYR A 52 12.32 -10.84 -13.97
CA TYR A 52 12.02 -9.59 -13.27
C TYR A 52 11.44 -9.88 -11.88
N PRO A 53 12.08 -9.45 -10.77
CA PRO A 53 11.49 -9.60 -9.45
C PRO A 53 10.17 -8.84 -9.30
N TRP A 54 10.07 -7.64 -9.84
CA TRP A 54 8.96 -6.73 -9.55
C TRP A 54 8.14 -6.40 -10.80
N SER A 55 6.82 -6.34 -10.63
CA SER A 55 5.96 -5.51 -11.45
C SER A 55 5.53 -4.28 -10.64
N MET A 56 5.40 -3.15 -11.32
CA MET A 56 4.96 -1.90 -10.71
C MET A 56 4.29 -1.04 -11.78
N GLY A 57 3.17 -0.43 -11.42
CA GLY A 57 2.44 0.53 -12.24
C GLY A 57 1.92 1.64 -11.33
N VAL A 58 2.06 2.88 -11.76
CA VAL A 58 1.67 4.06 -10.97
C VAL A 58 0.65 4.96 -11.66
N GLU A 59 0.21 4.59 -12.87
CA GLU A 59 -0.87 5.28 -13.57
C GLU A 59 -2.20 5.00 -12.87
N SER A 60 -2.96 6.06 -12.60
CA SER A 60 -4.27 6.02 -11.93
C SER A 60 -5.09 7.28 -12.23
N GLY A 61 -5.09 7.75 -13.48
CA GLY A 61 -5.76 8.98 -13.90
C GLY A 61 -5.22 10.20 -13.14
N SER A 62 -6.10 11.01 -12.57
CA SER A 62 -5.73 12.21 -11.79
C SER A 62 -4.98 11.88 -10.49
N ALA A 63 -5.05 10.63 -10.02
CA ALA A 63 -4.34 10.18 -8.81
C ALA A 63 -2.99 9.52 -9.13
N SER A 64 -2.54 9.52 -10.39
CA SER A 64 -1.28 8.87 -10.79
C SER A 64 -0.12 9.27 -9.86
N GLY A 65 0.56 8.27 -9.31
CA GLY A 65 1.63 8.44 -8.32
C GLY A 65 1.31 7.90 -6.92
N TRP A 66 0.03 7.82 -6.53
CA TRP A 66 -0.37 7.29 -5.21
C TRP A 66 0.17 5.87 -4.91
N PRO A 67 0.26 4.91 -5.87
CA PRO A 67 0.78 3.57 -5.55
C PRO A 67 2.25 3.58 -5.16
N ALA A 68 3.01 4.59 -5.60
CA ALA A 68 4.39 4.80 -5.19
C ALA A 68 4.50 5.58 -3.88
N ALA A 69 3.54 6.45 -3.56
CA ALA A 69 3.46 7.07 -2.24
C ALA A 69 3.28 5.99 -1.15
N ASP A 70 2.39 5.01 -1.39
CA ASP A 70 2.19 3.85 -0.52
C ASP A 70 3.51 3.11 -0.21
N TRP A 71 4.45 3.03 -1.15
CA TRP A 71 5.77 2.43 -0.90
C TRP A 71 6.59 3.27 0.10
N VAL A 72 6.69 4.57 -0.15
CA VAL A 72 7.50 5.48 0.67
C VAL A 72 6.93 5.59 2.07
N ASP A 73 5.61 5.57 2.21
CA ASP A 73 4.92 5.68 3.50
C ASP A 73 5.18 4.45 4.38
N GLU A 74 5.03 3.25 3.82
CA GLU A 74 5.31 1.99 4.54
C GLU A 74 6.80 1.89 4.90
N ILE A 75 7.70 2.24 3.97
CA ILE A 75 9.13 2.30 4.21
C ILE A 75 9.46 3.28 5.33
N PHE A 76 8.90 4.50 5.29
CA PHE A 76 9.15 5.51 6.30
C PHE A 76 8.73 4.99 7.68
N LEU A 77 7.53 4.43 7.78
CA LEU A 77 6.99 3.91 9.04
C LEU A 77 7.88 2.80 9.61
N LEU A 78 8.29 1.84 8.77
CA LEU A 78 9.14 0.71 9.17
C LEU A 78 10.61 1.10 9.42
N GLN A 79 11.06 2.25 8.92
CA GLN A 79 12.43 2.73 9.10
C GLN A 79 12.56 3.70 10.27
N SER A 80 11.61 4.63 10.40
CA SER A 80 11.70 5.81 11.26
C SER A 80 10.64 5.85 12.38
N GLY A 81 9.64 4.99 12.31
CA GLY A 81 8.66 4.81 13.38
C GLY A 81 7.49 5.78 13.37
N PRO A 82 6.47 5.50 14.21
CA PRO A 82 5.20 6.22 14.20
C PRO A 82 5.32 7.69 14.64
N ASP A 83 6.19 8.01 15.58
CA ASP A 83 6.30 9.37 16.12
C ASP A 83 6.87 10.36 15.09
N LEU A 84 7.86 9.93 14.30
CA LEU A 84 8.42 10.76 13.25
C LEU A 84 7.51 10.78 12.01
N TYR A 85 6.75 9.69 11.79
CA TYR A 85 5.72 9.62 10.75
C TYR A 85 4.63 10.65 11.01
N ASP A 86 4.13 10.71 12.25
CA ASP A 86 3.13 11.71 12.65
C ASP A 86 3.67 13.13 12.56
N GLN A 87 4.96 13.34 12.88
CA GLN A 87 5.58 14.65 12.69
C GLN A 87 5.67 15.03 11.22
N TRP A 88 5.99 14.10 10.33
CA TRP A 88 6.04 14.34 8.89
C TRP A 88 4.65 14.64 8.30
N VAL A 89 3.66 13.81 8.59
CA VAL A 89 2.27 13.99 8.15
C VAL A 89 1.69 15.32 8.66
N ASN A 90 2.06 15.78 9.86
CA ASN A 90 1.58 17.06 10.39
C ASN A 90 2.53 18.23 10.09
N HIS A 91 3.47 18.08 9.14
CA HIS A 91 4.47 19.08 8.74
C HIS A 91 5.25 19.71 9.92
N LYS A 92 5.50 18.93 10.98
CA LYS A 92 6.39 19.30 12.10
C LYS A 92 7.86 19.02 11.79
N ILE A 93 8.12 18.17 10.81
CA ILE A 93 9.42 18.04 10.15
C ILE A 93 9.27 18.32 8.65
N PRO A 94 10.29 18.91 8.00
CA PRO A 94 10.19 19.26 6.60
C PRO A 94 10.31 18.04 5.68
N TRP A 95 9.85 18.16 4.44
CA TRP A 95 10.07 17.14 3.40
C TRP A 95 11.54 16.89 3.09
N THR A 96 12.40 17.86 3.38
CA THR A 96 13.86 17.76 3.24
C THR A 96 14.53 17.08 4.43
N HIS A 97 13.77 16.65 5.44
CA HIS A 97 14.31 15.93 6.59
C HIS A 97 15.01 14.63 6.15
N SER A 98 16.10 14.28 6.82
CA SER A 98 16.94 13.14 6.43
C SER A 98 16.18 11.81 6.43
N SER A 99 15.23 11.61 7.34
CA SER A 99 14.40 10.40 7.38
C SER A 99 13.48 10.27 6.15
N VAL A 100 12.90 11.38 5.67
CA VAL A 100 12.07 11.40 4.45
C VAL A 100 12.95 11.07 3.25
N LYS A 101 14.09 11.74 3.12
CA LYS A 101 15.07 11.46 2.06
C LYS A 101 15.52 10.00 2.06
N GLN A 102 15.79 9.42 3.23
CA GLN A 102 16.20 8.04 3.35
C GLN A 102 15.08 7.07 2.91
N ALA A 103 13.82 7.34 3.23
CA ALA A 103 12.70 6.51 2.75
C ALA A 103 12.61 6.49 1.21
N PHE A 104 12.75 7.64 0.56
CA PHE A 104 12.83 7.72 -0.91
C PHE A 104 14.05 6.98 -1.47
N GLN A 105 15.22 7.05 -0.81
CA GLN A 105 16.41 6.33 -1.22
C GLN A 105 16.27 4.81 -1.08
N THR A 106 15.60 4.34 -0.03
CA THR A 106 15.25 2.93 0.15
C THR A 106 14.29 2.47 -0.95
N PHE A 107 13.26 3.27 -1.27
CA PHE A 107 12.38 3.00 -2.42
C PHE A 107 13.15 2.99 -3.76
N ALA A 108 14.15 3.86 -3.91
CA ALA A 108 15.01 3.92 -5.10
C ALA A 108 15.68 2.57 -5.41
N GLN A 109 16.03 1.78 -4.40
CA GLN A 109 16.66 0.46 -4.58
C GLN A 109 15.79 -0.48 -5.42
N ILE A 110 14.46 -0.34 -5.33
CA ILE A 110 13.51 -1.13 -6.13
C ILE A 110 13.41 -0.58 -7.55
N VAL A 111 13.09 0.70 -7.70
CA VAL A 111 12.79 1.29 -9.03
C VAL A 111 14.02 1.52 -9.91
N THR A 112 15.22 1.54 -9.32
CA THR A 112 16.50 1.64 -10.04
C THR A 112 17.28 0.33 -10.09
N GLY A 113 16.78 -0.72 -9.44
CA GLY A 113 17.43 -2.02 -9.41
C GLY A 113 17.67 -2.57 -10.82
N LYS A 114 18.90 -3.02 -11.09
CA LYS A 114 19.28 -3.50 -12.42
C LYS A 114 18.46 -4.75 -12.75
N HIS A 115 17.66 -4.67 -13.83
CA HIS A 115 16.78 -5.75 -14.27
C HIS A 115 15.68 -6.10 -13.24
N TYR A 116 15.32 -5.16 -12.35
CA TYR A 116 14.27 -5.41 -11.36
C TYR A 116 12.86 -5.35 -11.93
N ILE A 117 12.62 -4.38 -12.81
CA ILE A 117 11.31 -4.14 -13.44
C ILE A 117 11.51 -4.02 -14.94
N ASN A 118 10.72 -4.79 -15.70
CA ASN A 118 10.79 -4.79 -17.16
C ASN A 118 10.39 -3.43 -17.74
N GLY A 119 11.27 -2.80 -18.52
CA GLY A 119 10.99 -1.53 -19.18
C GLY A 119 10.95 -0.31 -18.26
N ALA A 120 11.46 -0.41 -17.03
CA ALA A 120 11.57 0.75 -16.14
C ALA A 120 12.55 1.82 -16.69
N PRO A 121 12.31 3.11 -16.40
CA PRO A 121 11.16 3.64 -15.64
C PRO A 121 9.87 3.81 -16.46
N GLN A 122 9.92 3.80 -17.79
CA GLN A 122 8.79 4.14 -18.66
C GLN A 122 7.60 3.20 -18.46
N ALA A 123 7.84 1.89 -18.32
CA ALA A 123 6.80 0.92 -18.05
C ALA A 123 6.10 1.19 -16.70
N ILE A 124 6.86 1.60 -15.66
CA ILE A 124 6.27 1.92 -14.35
C ILE A 124 5.28 3.07 -14.50
N LEU A 125 5.69 4.15 -15.19
CA LEU A 125 4.91 5.37 -15.35
C LEU A 125 3.69 5.19 -16.25
N ALA A 126 3.76 4.30 -17.24
CA ALA A 126 2.70 4.10 -18.23
C ALA A 126 1.70 2.98 -17.86
N THR A 127 2.04 2.11 -16.90
CA THR A 127 1.19 0.97 -16.54
C THR A 127 0.20 1.36 -15.45
N ASN A 128 -1.08 1.04 -15.67
CA ASN A 128 -2.10 1.16 -14.64
C ASN A 128 -1.75 0.26 -13.44
N PHE A 129 -1.90 0.77 -12.22
CA PHE A 129 -1.54 0.03 -11.01
C PHE A 129 -2.24 -1.34 -10.93
N GLN A 130 -3.52 -1.42 -11.32
CA GLN A 130 -4.27 -2.67 -11.31
C GLN A 130 -3.69 -3.66 -12.34
N ASP A 131 -3.33 -3.21 -13.53
CA ASP A 131 -2.76 -4.08 -14.57
C ASP A 131 -1.38 -4.62 -14.19
N ALA A 132 -0.57 -3.82 -13.51
CA ALA A 132 0.73 -4.26 -12.98
C ALA A 132 0.59 -5.41 -11.96
N SER A 133 -0.54 -5.49 -11.26
CA SER A 133 -0.79 -6.56 -10.28
C SER A 133 -0.89 -7.95 -10.90
N TYR A 134 -1.14 -8.07 -12.21
CA TYR A 134 -1.36 -9.36 -12.85
C TYR A 134 -0.08 -10.11 -13.23
N ALA A 135 1.04 -9.41 -13.38
CA ALA A 135 2.29 -9.97 -13.90
C ALA A 135 2.82 -11.18 -13.11
N PRO A 136 2.73 -11.24 -11.75
CA PRO A 136 3.12 -12.42 -10.97
C PRO A 136 2.28 -13.67 -11.20
N PHE A 137 1.08 -13.51 -11.75
CA PHE A 137 0.06 -14.56 -11.83
C PHE A 137 -0.15 -15.09 -13.26
N LYS A 138 0.54 -14.52 -14.24
CA LYS A 138 0.58 -15.04 -15.62
C LYS A 138 1.37 -16.36 -15.70
N ASN A 139 1.19 -17.09 -16.80
CA ASN A 139 1.93 -18.32 -17.08
C ASN A 139 2.53 -18.28 -18.51
N PRO A 140 3.86 -18.13 -18.66
CA PRO A 140 4.85 -17.92 -17.60
C PRO A 140 4.66 -16.56 -16.89
N PRO A 141 5.16 -16.39 -15.65
CA PRO A 141 5.05 -15.13 -14.93
C PRO A 141 5.96 -14.06 -15.56
N GLU A 142 5.46 -12.83 -15.68
CA GLU A 142 6.21 -11.69 -16.23
C GLU A 142 7.00 -10.94 -15.14
N ALA A 143 6.60 -11.09 -13.88
CA ALA A 143 7.31 -10.66 -12.67
C ALA A 143 7.05 -11.67 -11.54
N TYR A 144 7.60 -11.50 -10.33
CA TYR A 144 7.39 -12.44 -9.21
C TYR A 144 6.71 -11.82 -8.00
N LEU A 145 6.87 -10.52 -7.81
CA LEU A 145 6.44 -9.77 -6.65
C LEU A 145 5.69 -8.50 -7.09
N TYR A 146 4.65 -8.15 -6.37
CA TYR A 146 3.88 -6.92 -6.55
C TYR A 146 3.47 -6.36 -5.19
N TYR A 147 3.82 -5.11 -4.90
CA TYR A 147 3.39 -4.43 -3.68
C TYR A 147 2.19 -3.54 -3.97
N LEU A 148 1.13 -3.73 -3.20
CA LEU A 148 0.03 -2.79 -3.00
C LEU A 148 -0.87 -3.36 -1.90
N GLY A 149 -1.88 -2.60 -1.48
CA GLY A 149 -2.82 -3.03 -0.46
C GLY A 149 -3.66 -4.26 -0.80
N ASP A 150 -4.36 -4.75 0.23
CA ASP A 150 -5.02 -6.05 0.22
C ASP A 150 -6.20 -6.21 -0.72
N PHE A 151 -6.74 -5.10 -1.22
CA PHE A 151 -7.69 -5.08 -2.33
C PHE A 151 -7.12 -5.68 -3.63
N THR A 152 -5.80 -5.86 -3.72
CA THR A 152 -5.13 -6.59 -4.82
C THR A 152 -5.69 -8.00 -5.00
N ALA A 153 -6.09 -8.68 -3.93
CA ALA A 153 -6.79 -9.97 -4.03
C ALA A 153 -8.06 -9.89 -4.89
N GLY A 154 -8.78 -8.77 -4.81
CA GLY A 154 -9.95 -8.48 -5.63
C GLY A 154 -9.59 -8.36 -7.12
N PHE A 155 -8.49 -7.68 -7.45
CA PHE A 155 -8.01 -7.57 -8.83
C PHE A 155 -7.63 -8.95 -9.40
N ILE A 156 -6.87 -9.73 -8.64
CA ILE A 156 -6.44 -11.08 -9.04
C ILE A 156 -7.66 -11.97 -9.31
N THR A 157 -8.61 -12.02 -8.37
CA THR A 157 -9.81 -12.87 -8.52
C THR A 157 -10.79 -12.35 -9.58
N ALA A 158 -10.77 -11.03 -9.86
CA ALA A 158 -11.52 -10.47 -10.96
C ALA A 158 -10.95 -10.91 -12.32
N GLN A 159 -9.63 -10.86 -12.49
CA GLN A 159 -8.92 -11.19 -13.73
C GLN A 159 -8.76 -12.70 -13.95
N PHE A 160 -8.39 -13.43 -12.89
CA PHE A 160 -8.11 -14.87 -12.92
C PHE A 160 -9.18 -15.63 -12.13
N LYS A 161 -10.35 -15.84 -12.75
CA LYS A 161 -11.56 -16.40 -12.10
C LYS A 161 -11.36 -17.73 -11.38
N ASN A 162 -10.36 -18.52 -11.79
CA ASN A 162 -10.08 -19.85 -11.23
C ASN A 162 -8.87 -19.87 -10.30
N ALA A 163 -8.26 -18.71 -10.00
CA ALA A 163 -7.10 -18.64 -9.12
C ALA A 163 -7.46 -19.05 -7.69
N GLN A 164 -6.70 -20.01 -7.15
CA GLN A 164 -6.89 -20.55 -5.81
C GLN A 164 -6.06 -19.75 -4.79
N PRO A 165 -6.69 -19.08 -3.81
CA PRO A 165 -5.98 -18.40 -2.74
C PRO A 165 -5.06 -19.37 -1.98
N GLY A 166 -3.85 -18.93 -1.65
CA GLY A 166 -2.82 -19.72 -0.97
C GLY A 166 -1.98 -20.62 -1.88
N LYS A 167 -2.43 -20.85 -3.13
CA LYS A 167 -1.71 -21.68 -4.12
C LYS A 167 -1.30 -20.92 -5.36
N ASP A 168 -2.26 -20.23 -5.99
CA ASP A 168 -2.04 -19.44 -7.21
C ASP A 168 -1.73 -17.99 -6.88
N PHE A 169 -2.19 -17.50 -5.72
CA PHE A 169 -1.78 -16.21 -5.18
C PHE A 169 -1.77 -16.23 -3.66
N ASN A 170 -0.82 -15.51 -3.08
CA ASN A 170 -0.75 -15.24 -1.65
C ASN A 170 -0.04 -13.89 -1.45
N PHE A 171 0.06 -13.42 -0.21
CA PHE A 171 0.89 -12.28 0.15
C PHE A 171 1.80 -12.62 1.33
N PHE A 172 2.82 -11.80 1.52
CA PHE A 172 3.56 -11.71 2.77
C PHE A 172 3.61 -10.24 3.25
N PRO A 173 3.76 -10.00 4.57
CA PRO A 173 3.88 -8.64 5.11
C PRO A 173 5.09 -7.91 4.53
N PHE A 174 5.01 -6.58 4.46
CA PHE A 174 6.18 -5.77 4.10
C PHE A 174 7.38 -6.12 5.00
N PRO A 175 8.55 -6.44 4.45
CA PRO A 175 9.68 -6.90 5.24
C PRO A 175 10.19 -5.86 6.24
N THR A 176 10.67 -6.33 7.38
CA THR A 176 11.17 -5.46 8.44
C THR A 176 12.41 -4.68 7.96
N ILE A 177 12.40 -3.35 8.14
CA ILE A 177 13.57 -2.49 7.90
C ILE A 177 14.29 -2.24 9.24
N ASN A 178 13.56 -1.72 10.23
CA ASN A 178 14.04 -1.56 11.60
C ASN A 178 13.28 -2.51 12.53
N ALA A 179 14.01 -3.35 13.28
CA ALA A 179 13.45 -4.33 14.19
C ALA A 179 12.56 -3.71 15.28
N GLN A 180 12.78 -2.45 15.67
CA GLN A 180 11.94 -1.73 16.62
C GLN A 180 10.51 -1.53 16.12
N TYR A 181 10.32 -1.44 14.81
CA TYR A 181 9.03 -1.18 14.17
C TYR A 181 8.51 -2.40 13.40
N GLN A 182 9.04 -3.58 13.68
CA GLN A 182 8.60 -4.82 13.06
C GLN A 182 7.07 -4.99 13.15
N GLY A 183 6.44 -5.27 12.00
CA GLY A 183 4.99 -5.47 11.93
C GLY A 183 4.19 -4.17 12.01
N ALA A 184 4.82 -3.01 11.88
CA ALA A 184 4.11 -1.78 11.59
C ALA A 184 3.42 -1.89 10.22
N VAL A 185 2.23 -1.28 10.12
CA VAL A 185 1.38 -1.36 8.93
C VAL A 185 0.80 0.01 8.62
N THR A 186 0.95 0.46 7.38
CA THR A 186 0.11 1.52 6.83
C THR A 186 -1.21 0.95 6.32
N GLY A 187 -2.27 1.76 6.36
CA GLY A 187 -3.54 1.36 5.78
C GLY A 187 -4.36 2.52 5.25
N GLY A 188 -5.46 2.18 4.59
CA GLY A 188 -6.47 3.13 4.13
C GLY A 188 -7.83 2.79 4.71
N ALA A 189 -8.82 3.67 4.51
CA ALA A 189 -10.20 3.33 4.79
C ALA A 189 -11.21 4.03 3.89
N ASP A 190 -12.27 3.31 3.55
CA ASP A 190 -13.46 3.87 2.92
C ASP A 190 -14.47 4.23 4.02
N VAL A 191 -14.91 5.48 4.02
CA VAL A 191 -15.82 6.01 5.03
C VAL A 191 -17.20 6.32 4.47
N ILE A 192 -18.23 6.14 5.28
CA ILE A 192 -19.60 6.50 4.95
C ILE A 192 -19.93 7.83 5.63
N VAL A 193 -20.31 8.82 4.81
CA VAL A 193 -20.69 10.16 5.27
C VAL A 193 -22.17 10.39 4.97
N ALA A 194 -22.95 10.77 5.98
CA ALA A 194 -24.33 11.18 5.82
C ALA A 194 -24.40 12.64 5.33
N LEU A 195 -24.82 12.85 4.08
CA LEU A 195 -24.99 14.21 3.52
C LEU A 195 -26.33 14.86 3.90
N LYS A 196 -27.30 14.06 4.36
CA LYS A 196 -28.61 14.52 4.84
C LYS A 196 -28.93 13.82 6.13
N ASP A 197 -29.47 14.57 7.07
CA ASP A 197 -29.91 14.05 8.35
C ASP A 197 -31.43 13.80 8.35
N ASN A 198 -31.82 12.54 8.16
CA ASN A 198 -33.21 12.09 8.28
C ASN A 198 -33.27 10.65 8.82
N ASN A 199 -34.45 10.23 9.25
CA ASN A 199 -34.65 8.92 9.88
C ASN A 199 -34.14 7.76 9.00
N GLY A 200 -34.43 7.77 7.70
CA GLY A 200 -33.99 6.70 6.79
C GLY A 200 -32.47 6.59 6.69
N VAL A 201 -31.77 7.74 6.59
CA VAL A 201 -30.30 7.77 6.56
C VAL A 201 -29.71 7.29 7.89
N ARG A 202 -30.27 7.73 9.02
CA ARG A 202 -29.80 7.31 10.35
C ARG A 202 -29.94 5.79 10.55
N GLU A 203 -31.08 5.21 10.16
CA GLU A 203 -31.30 3.77 10.26
C GLU A 203 -30.37 2.98 9.34
N LEU A 204 -30.10 3.48 8.13
CA LEU A 204 -29.12 2.86 7.24
C LEU A 204 -27.70 2.87 7.84
N VAL A 205 -27.24 4.02 8.35
CA VAL A 205 -25.89 4.12 8.96
C VAL A 205 -25.78 3.18 10.16
N LYS A 206 -26.78 3.14 11.05
CA LYS A 206 -26.82 2.19 12.17
C LYS A 206 -26.76 0.73 11.72
N TYR A 207 -27.45 0.38 10.64
CA TYR A 207 -27.37 -0.98 10.09
C TYR A 207 -25.95 -1.30 9.60
N LEU A 208 -25.31 -0.36 8.89
CA LEU A 208 -23.94 -0.52 8.37
C LEU A 208 -22.88 -0.60 9.49
N GLU A 209 -23.15 -0.06 10.67
CA GLU A 209 -22.30 -0.23 11.86
C GLU A 209 -22.30 -1.68 12.39
N THR A 210 -23.32 -2.48 12.06
CA THR A 210 -23.43 -3.84 12.60
C THR A 210 -22.43 -4.81 11.96
N ALA A 211 -21.98 -5.79 12.74
CA ALA A 211 -21.16 -6.89 12.23
C ALA A 211 -21.89 -7.64 11.10
N GLN A 212 -23.20 -7.83 11.21
CA GLN A 212 -24.01 -8.49 10.19
C GLN A 212 -23.91 -7.80 8.83
N ALA A 213 -24.01 -6.48 8.78
CA ALA A 213 -23.89 -5.73 7.52
C ALA A 213 -22.48 -5.85 6.92
N GLN A 214 -21.44 -5.73 7.75
CA GLN A 214 -20.06 -5.82 7.30
C GLN A 214 -19.66 -7.24 6.88
N GLU A 215 -20.20 -8.27 7.53
CA GLU A 215 -19.99 -9.67 7.14
C GLU A 215 -20.47 -10.01 5.73
N ILE A 216 -21.53 -9.33 5.25
CA ILE A 216 -22.01 -9.50 3.87
C ILE A 216 -20.91 -9.12 2.87
N TRP A 217 -20.13 -8.09 3.18
CA TRP A 217 -19.02 -7.63 2.33
C TRP A 217 -17.78 -8.49 2.51
N VAL A 218 -17.40 -8.78 3.75
CA VAL A 218 -16.25 -9.64 4.07
C VAL A 218 -16.35 -10.99 3.36
N LYS A 219 -17.54 -11.63 3.36
CA LYS A 219 -17.77 -12.93 2.70
C LYS A 219 -17.58 -12.89 1.17
N ARG A 220 -17.64 -11.71 0.54
CA ARG A 220 -17.42 -11.55 -0.92
C ARG A 220 -15.94 -11.46 -1.28
N GLY A 221 -15.06 -11.20 -0.32
CA GLY A 221 -13.62 -11.00 -0.56
C GLY A 221 -13.26 -9.60 -1.06
N GLY A 222 -11.97 -9.26 -1.02
CA GLY A 222 -11.46 -7.92 -1.39
C GLY A 222 -11.89 -6.79 -0.43
N PHE A 223 -12.36 -7.15 0.77
CA PHE A 223 -12.87 -6.24 1.78
C PHE A 223 -12.34 -6.66 3.15
N THR A 224 -11.71 -5.72 3.86
CA THR A 224 -11.30 -5.90 5.25
C THR A 224 -12.16 -4.99 6.13
N SER A 225 -12.84 -5.60 7.11
CA SER A 225 -13.65 -4.85 8.07
C SER A 225 -12.76 -4.21 9.15
N PRO A 226 -12.96 -2.92 9.49
CA PRO A 226 -12.31 -2.28 10.63
C PRO A 226 -12.96 -2.68 11.98
N SER A 227 -14.10 -3.37 11.96
CA SER A 227 -14.85 -3.72 13.17
C SER A 227 -14.31 -5.00 13.82
N LYS A 228 -13.90 -4.89 15.09
CA LYS A 228 -13.51 -6.04 15.91
C LYS A 228 -14.66 -7.01 16.21
N ALA A 229 -15.91 -6.61 15.93
CA ALA A 229 -17.07 -7.46 16.09
C ALA A 229 -17.26 -8.43 14.91
N VAL A 230 -16.60 -8.20 13.76
CA VAL A 230 -16.64 -9.13 12.63
C VAL A 230 -15.67 -10.27 12.89
N SER A 231 -16.18 -11.50 12.90
CA SER A 231 -15.35 -12.68 13.11
C SER A 231 -14.36 -12.89 11.95
N LEU A 232 -13.11 -13.24 12.29
CA LEU A 232 -12.13 -13.66 11.29
C LEU A 232 -12.56 -14.93 10.52
N SER A 233 -13.43 -15.75 11.11
CA SER A 233 -14.00 -16.91 10.43
C SER A 233 -14.98 -16.54 9.31
N SER A 234 -15.42 -15.28 9.24
CA SER A 234 -16.35 -14.79 8.20
C SER A 234 -15.66 -14.51 6.87
N TYR A 235 -14.32 -14.47 6.84
CA TYR A 235 -13.53 -14.26 5.62
C TYR A 235 -13.53 -15.52 4.74
N PRO A 236 -13.61 -15.36 3.39
CA PRO A 236 -13.89 -16.46 2.47
C PRO A 236 -12.74 -17.45 2.29
N ASN A 237 -11.52 -17.08 2.70
CA ASN A 237 -10.33 -17.92 2.60
C ASN A 237 -9.23 -17.43 3.55
N ASP A 238 -8.19 -18.24 3.69
CA ASP A 238 -7.08 -18.01 4.61
C ASP A 238 -6.25 -16.78 4.25
N VAL A 239 -6.14 -16.43 2.97
CA VAL A 239 -5.42 -15.23 2.51
C VAL A 239 -6.16 -13.98 2.98
N ALA A 240 -7.46 -13.87 2.71
CA ALA A 240 -8.25 -12.74 3.15
C ALA A 240 -8.30 -12.63 4.69
N ARG A 241 -8.42 -13.77 5.38
CA ARG A 241 -8.38 -13.83 6.85
C ARG A 241 -7.02 -13.37 7.39
N ALA A 242 -5.92 -13.77 6.76
CA ALA A 242 -4.58 -13.37 7.18
C ALA A 242 -4.36 -11.86 7.05
N SER A 243 -4.84 -11.22 5.97
CA SER A 243 -4.74 -9.76 5.83
C SER A 243 -5.51 -9.03 6.92
N ALA A 244 -6.75 -9.45 7.16
CA ALA A 244 -7.59 -8.88 8.21
C ALA A 244 -6.99 -9.07 9.60
N GLN A 245 -6.45 -10.26 9.88
CA GLN A 245 -5.76 -10.53 11.14
C GLN A 245 -4.54 -9.61 11.28
N MET A 246 -3.69 -9.50 10.25
CA MET A 246 -2.51 -8.65 10.24
C MET A 246 -2.87 -7.21 10.60
N LEU A 247 -3.87 -6.63 9.92
CA LEU A 247 -4.32 -5.27 10.17
C LEU A 247 -4.91 -5.09 11.58
N THR A 248 -5.80 -5.98 12.01
CA THR A 248 -6.52 -5.83 13.29
C THR A 248 -5.66 -6.16 14.52
N SER A 249 -4.54 -6.88 14.34
CA SER A 249 -3.55 -7.11 15.41
C SER A 249 -2.35 -6.18 15.38
N ALA A 250 -2.23 -5.29 14.39
CA ALA A 250 -1.11 -4.36 14.31
C ALA A 250 -1.07 -3.45 15.56
N THR A 251 0.07 -3.42 16.24
CA THR A 251 0.31 -2.53 17.39
C THR A 251 0.81 -1.16 16.96
N ILE A 252 1.41 -1.08 15.78
CA ILE A 252 1.82 0.16 15.13
C ILE A 252 1.05 0.26 13.82
N PHE A 253 0.09 1.18 13.77
CA PHE A 253 -0.73 1.45 12.60
C PHE A 253 -0.76 2.94 12.29
N ARG A 254 -0.66 3.31 11.02
CA ARG A 254 -0.95 4.66 10.52
C ARG A 254 -1.77 4.60 9.24
N PHE A 255 -2.60 5.60 8.98
CA PHE A 255 -3.12 5.78 7.63
C PHE A 255 -1.97 6.10 6.67
N GLY A 256 -2.16 5.90 5.37
CA GLY A 256 -1.27 6.46 4.35
C GLY A 256 -1.00 7.93 4.64
N ALA A 257 0.22 8.37 4.38
CA ALA A 257 0.65 9.71 4.76
C ALA A 257 -0.15 10.70 3.92
N ASP A 258 -0.21 10.44 2.62
CA ASP A 258 -0.98 11.17 1.61
C ASP A 258 -2.48 11.28 1.97
N ASP A 259 -3.10 10.19 2.42
CA ASP A 259 -4.51 10.13 2.87
C ASP A 259 -4.83 11.12 4.02
N LEU A 260 -3.81 11.57 4.76
CA LEU A 260 -3.93 12.50 5.89
C LEU A 260 -3.46 13.93 5.59
N MET A 261 -2.83 14.17 4.44
CA MET A 261 -2.30 15.48 4.09
C MET A 261 -3.39 16.41 3.52
N PRO A 262 -3.19 17.74 3.56
CA PRO A 262 -4.04 18.66 2.82
C PRO A 262 -4.09 18.31 1.32
N PRO A 263 -5.21 18.50 0.61
CA PRO A 263 -5.38 18.06 -0.78
C PRO A 263 -4.33 18.57 -1.76
N ALA A 264 -3.83 19.80 -1.56
CA ALA A 264 -2.76 20.37 -2.37
C ALA A 264 -1.43 19.63 -2.18
N MET A 265 -1.15 19.20 -0.95
CA MET A 265 0.05 18.44 -0.61
C MET A 265 -0.04 17.00 -1.11
N GLU A 266 -1.20 16.35 -0.95
CA GLU A 266 -1.49 15.02 -1.51
C GLU A 266 -1.22 14.99 -3.03
N THR A 267 -1.83 15.91 -3.77
CA THR A 267 -1.64 16.02 -5.23
C THR A 267 -0.17 16.25 -5.61
N ALA A 268 0.53 17.12 -4.87
CA ALA A 268 1.93 17.39 -5.11
C ALA A 268 2.82 16.19 -4.81
N TYR A 269 2.51 15.42 -3.76
CA TYR A 269 3.25 14.21 -3.39
C TYR A 269 3.13 13.14 -4.48
N TRP A 270 1.92 12.86 -4.97
CA TRP A 270 1.73 11.92 -6.08
C TRP A 270 2.49 12.36 -7.33
N LYS A 271 2.42 13.65 -7.69
CA LYS A 271 3.19 14.17 -8.82
C LYS A 271 4.71 14.02 -8.63
N ALA A 272 5.19 14.25 -7.42
CA ALA A 272 6.59 14.07 -7.06
C ALA A 272 7.05 12.61 -7.17
N MET A 273 6.18 11.63 -6.85
CA MET A 273 6.51 10.22 -7.06
C MET A 273 6.73 9.89 -8.54
N LEU A 274 5.91 10.47 -9.44
CA LEU A 274 6.11 10.31 -10.88
C LEU A 274 7.44 10.93 -11.34
N ASP A 275 7.76 12.13 -10.85
CA ASP A 275 9.03 12.80 -11.18
C ASP A 275 10.24 12.04 -10.62
N PHE A 276 10.11 11.49 -9.42
CA PHE A 276 11.15 10.70 -8.78
C PHE A 276 11.41 9.39 -9.54
N ILE A 277 10.37 8.65 -9.92
CA ILE A 277 10.52 7.43 -10.72
C ILE A 277 11.16 7.74 -12.08
N LYS A 278 10.79 8.88 -12.69
CA LYS A 278 11.37 9.32 -13.97
C LYS A 278 12.86 9.65 -13.84
N ASP A 279 13.26 10.35 -12.79
CA ASP A 279 14.66 10.72 -12.54
C ASP A 279 14.96 10.78 -11.03
N PRO A 280 15.40 9.66 -10.43
CA PRO A 280 15.71 9.59 -9.00
C PRO A 280 16.87 10.50 -8.58
N THR A 281 17.71 10.95 -9.52
CA THR A 281 18.82 11.86 -9.23
C THR A 281 18.35 13.26 -8.82
N LYS A 282 17.07 13.58 -9.06
CA LYS A 282 16.44 14.86 -8.71
C LYS A 282 15.85 14.90 -7.31
N LEU A 283 16.05 13.87 -6.48
CA LEU A 283 15.42 13.75 -5.16
C LEU A 283 15.50 15.03 -4.33
N ASP A 284 16.67 15.65 -4.20
CA ASP A 284 16.82 16.86 -3.37
C ASP A 284 15.98 18.04 -3.88
N SER A 285 15.89 18.22 -5.20
CA SER A 285 15.02 19.25 -5.80
C SER A 285 13.53 18.92 -5.68
N ILE A 286 13.18 17.63 -5.74
CA ILE A 286 11.80 17.15 -5.57
C ILE A 286 11.34 17.41 -4.13
N LEU A 287 12.14 16.99 -3.13
CA LEU A 287 11.83 17.21 -1.71
C LEU A 287 11.77 18.71 -1.36
N SER A 288 12.63 19.54 -1.97
CA SER A 288 12.57 20.99 -1.79
C SER A 288 11.28 21.59 -2.37
N SER A 289 10.80 21.07 -3.50
CA SER A 289 9.53 21.51 -4.10
C SER A 289 8.31 21.07 -3.28
N LEU A 290 8.36 19.86 -2.70
CA LEU A 290 7.35 19.36 -1.77
C LEU A 290 7.30 20.21 -0.49
N GLU A 291 8.46 20.58 0.06
CA GLU A 291 8.54 21.45 1.24
C GLU A 291 7.90 22.82 0.98
N ALA A 292 8.16 23.44 -0.17
CA ALA A 292 7.54 24.70 -0.55
C ALA A 292 6.00 24.59 -0.66
N THR A 293 5.51 23.47 -1.20
CA THR A 293 4.06 23.17 -1.23
C THR A 293 3.50 22.98 0.17
N ALA A 294 4.20 22.25 1.03
CA ALA A 294 3.78 21.97 2.40
C ALA A 294 3.61 23.24 3.22
N GLN A 295 4.59 24.16 3.16
CA GLN A 295 4.53 25.45 3.86
C GLN A 295 3.28 26.26 3.50
N GLN A 296 2.79 26.17 2.26
CA GLN A 296 1.58 26.85 1.83
C GLN A 296 0.33 26.07 2.27
N ALA A 297 0.30 24.76 2.00
CA ALA A 297 -0.87 23.92 2.23
C ALA A 297 -1.25 23.84 3.72
N TYR A 298 -0.27 23.57 4.60
CA TYR A 298 -0.51 23.44 6.04
C TYR A 298 -0.78 24.78 6.74
N ALA A 299 -0.26 25.90 6.22
CA ALA A 299 -0.59 27.22 6.76
C ALA A 299 -2.05 27.63 6.50
N SER A 300 -2.70 27.03 5.49
CA SER A 300 -4.09 27.30 5.10
C SER A 300 -5.12 26.31 5.67
N SER A 301 -4.66 25.29 6.42
CA SER A 301 -5.47 24.15 6.90
C SER A 301 -5.89 24.28 8.36
#